data_AF-A0A7S2Q3D5-F1
#
_entry.id   AF-A0A7S2Q3D5-F1
#
_cell.length_a   1.000
_cell.length_b   1.000
_cell.length_c   1.000
_cell.angle_alpha   90.00
_cell.angle_beta   90.00
_cell.angle_gamma   90.00
#
_symmetry.space_group_name_H-M   'P 1'
#
loop_
_entity.id
_entity.type
_entity.pdbx_description
1 polymer ?
#
loop_
_entity_poly.entity_id
_entity_poly.type
_entity_poly.pdbx_seq_one_letter_code
_entity_poly.pdbx_strand_id
1 'polypeptide(L)'
;TTATENCDSLNVVFTDIPGGMRQCFALIGGQYQSYHVQRWMRRADNRNGLNKEEPLKLSSRGHTGGGREEFPAPRGREVAEHQEVLKSYLNEVKGIKSRLMSVLKKMNSKQVVVMTCNHGQSELLMNFVCSSRAKGFDLSNVLLFPTDVETKELAEGLGLTTFYEEKLMASVPKTEAEIYGDIFFTKIMFAKIVCVQLVNELGYDLLFMDVDIVWYRNPIDYFMNKSLPQFDIYFQDDGSRQERYAPYSANSGFYFVRANPRTQHLFRHLLYSGDLLNAWNSHQQVLIALLAEYNSLMGLKVKVFAKETELFPGGWLYHRQKNEMKRIMKGESNLYIFHMSWTENKRNKLNFFQQIGQWYVQETCIGKHYNDIVGGDSTVSLSTHCCLAEPVVTCHYRDKP
;
A
#
# COMPACT_ATOMS: atom_id res chain seq x y z
N THR A 1 12.57 -43.70 -8.12
CA THR A 1 12.42 -42.87 -9.33
C THR A 1 11.06 -43.07 -9.99
N THR A 2 10.48 -44.26 -10.01
CA THR A 2 9.15 -44.56 -10.61
C THR A 2 7.96 -43.79 -10.02
N ALA A 3 7.98 -43.51 -8.71
CA ALA A 3 6.85 -42.86 -8.03
C ALA A 3 6.59 -41.40 -8.46
N THR A 4 7.57 -40.72 -9.08
CA THR A 4 7.47 -39.30 -9.46
C THR A 4 7.59 -39.08 -10.97
N GLU A 5 7.60 -40.16 -11.78
CA GLU A 5 7.74 -40.08 -13.24
C GLU A 5 6.60 -39.30 -13.90
N ASN A 6 5.39 -39.43 -13.39
CA ASN A 6 4.20 -38.74 -13.91
C ASN A 6 3.93 -37.37 -13.26
N CYS A 7 4.82 -36.89 -12.39
CA CYS A 7 4.63 -35.61 -11.69
C CYS A 7 5.37 -34.47 -12.40
N ASP A 8 4.64 -33.40 -12.72
CA ASP A 8 5.22 -32.12 -13.16
C ASP A 8 5.66 -31.25 -11.97
N SER A 9 5.01 -31.43 -10.81
CA SER A 9 5.32 -30.76 -9.54
C SER A 9 5.13 -31.72 -8.35
N LEU A 10 6.00 -31.62 -7.34
CA LEU A 10 5.93 -32.38 -6.07
C LEU A 10 6.10 -31.43 -4.88
N ASN A 11 5.21 -31.51 -3.89
CA ASN A 11 5.37 -30.80 -2.62
C ASN A 11 5.77 -31.80 -1.53
N VAL A 12 6.75 -31.44 -0.70
CA VAL A 12 7.25 -32.32 0.37
C VAL A 12 7.03 -31.65 1.73
N VAL A 13 6.27 -32.32 2.61
CA VAL A 13 6.02 -31.88 3.97
C VAL A 13 6.57 -32.94 4.92
N PHE A 14 7.58 -32.57 5.70
CA PHE A 14 8.07 -33.41 6.78
C PHE A 14 7.24 -33.14 8.03
N THR A 15 6.62 -34.19 8.55
CA THR A 15 5.90 -34.15 9.83
C THR A 15 6.59 -35.11 10.78
N ASP A 16 7.03 -34.61 11.92
CA ASP A 16 7.39 -35.42 13.07
C ASP A 16 6.34 -35.20 14.16
N ILE A 17 6.10 -36.19 15.01
CA ILE A 17 5.25 -36.07 16.20
C ILE A 17 6.14 -36.28 17.42
N PRO A 18 6.88 -35.25 17.87
CA PRO A 18 7.73 -35.38 19.03
C PRO A 18 6.90 -35.68 20.28
N GLY A 19 7.26 -36.75 21.01
CA GLY A 19 6.81 -36.95 22.40
C GLY A 19 5.33 -37.31 22.63
N GLY A 20 4.65 -37.90 21.64
CA GLY A 20 3.29 -38.43 21.85
C GLY A 20 2.19 -37.36 21.99
N MET A 21 2.45 -36.13 21.55
CA MET A 21 1.44 -35.08 21.50
C MET A 21 0.33 -35.41 20.48
N ARG A 22 -0.92 -35.11 20.84
CA ARG A 22 -2.04 -35.13 19.88
C ARG A 22 -1.92 -33.93 18.95
N GLN A 23 -1.30 -34.14 17.79
CA GLN A 23 -1.15 -33.12 16.76
C GLN A 23 -2.21 -33.30 15.66
N CYS A 24 -2.79 -32.20 15.20
CA CYS A 24 -3.60 -32.15 13.99
C CYS A 24 -2.87 -31.30 12.95
N PHE A 25 -2.86 -31.75 11.70
CA PHE A 25 -2.28 -31.02 10.58
C PHE A 25 -3.36 -30.72 9.55
N ALA A 26 -3.41 -29.48 9.07
CA ALA A 26 -4.37 -29.04 8.06
C ALA A 26 -3.62 -28.44 6.87
N LEU A 27 -3.93 -28.95 5.68
CA LEU A 27 -3.46 -28.41 4.41
C LEU A 27 -4.57 -27.62 3.75
N ILE A 28 -4.44 -26.29 3.73
CA ILE A 28 -5.43 -25.40 3.14
C ILE A 28 -5.00 -25.05 1.71
N GLY A 29 -5.80 -25.46 0.72
CA GLY A 29 -5.54 -25.19 -0.70
C GLY A 29 -5.34 -23.69 -1.00
N GLY A 30 -4.37 -23.37 -1.86
CA GLY A 30 -3.98 -21.98 -2.18
C GLY A 30 -3.04 -21.36 -1.16
N GLN A 31 -3.36 -21.40 0.15
CA GLN A 31 -2.44 -20.96 1.21
C GLN A 31 -1.22 -21.88 1.32
N TYR A 32 -1.39 -23.16 1.03
CA TYR A 32 -0.34 -24.17 1.02
C TYR A 32 0.90 -23.78 0.20
N GLN A 33 0.71 -23.09 -0.93
CA GLN A 33 1.82 -22.65 -1.79
C GLN A 33 2.73 -21.59 -1.12
N SER A 34 2.26 -20.92 -0.06
CA SER A 34 2.99 -19.87 0.66
C SER A 34 3.72 -20.33 1.94
N TYR A 35 3.49 -21.56 2.41
CA TYR A 35 3.90 -22.04 3.75
C TYR A 35 5.38 -22.49 3.87
N HIS A 36 6.29 -21.90 3.08
CA HIS A 36 7.70 -22.33 3.00
C HIS A 36 7.87 -23.83 2.67
N VAL A 37 6.84 -24.45 2.10
CA VAL A 37 6.88 -25.83 1.65
C VAL A 37 7.79 -25.91 0.43
N GLN A 38 8.78 -26.78 0.48
CA GLN A 38 9.68 -26.99 -0.64
C GLN A 38 8.90 -27.66 -1.78
N ARG A 39 8.88 -27.01 -2.94
CA ARG A 39 8.31 -27.54 -4.18
C ARG A 39 9.44 -27.99 -5.09
N TRP A 40 9.21 -29.06 -5.82
CA TRP A 40 10.08 -29.50 -6.89
C TRP A 40 9.31 -29.47 -8.20
N MET A 41 9.86 -28.82 -9.21
CA MET A 41 9.21 -28.65 -10.51
C MET A 41 10.15 -29.04 -11.64
N ARG A 42 9.61 -29.59 -12.72
CA ARG A 42 10.38 -29.86 -13.95
C ARG A 42 10.47 -28.59 -14.79
N ARG A 43 11.52 -27.79 -14.57
CA ARG A 43 11.69 -26.47 -15.19
C ARG A 43 13.13 -26.24 -15.66
N ALA A 44 13.26 -25.50 -16.75
CA ALA A 44 14.55 -24.99 -17.21
C ALA A 44 14.97 -23.76 -16.39
N ASP A 45 16.27 -23.50 -16.28
CA ASP A 45 16.76 -22.35 -15.49
C ASP A 45 16.57 -21.01 -16.23
N ASN A 46 16.57 -21.04 -17.55
CA ASN A 46 16.58 -19.84 -18.41
C ASN A 46 15.34 -19.70 -19.29
N ARG A 47 14.31 -20.52 -19.09
CA ARG A 47 13.07 -20.51 -19.91
C ARG A 47 11.84 -20.61 -19.01
N ASN A 48 10.79 -19.87 -19.38
CA ASN A 48 9.49 -19.98 -18.74
C ASN A 48 8.80 -21.28 -19.17
N GLY A 49 8.02 -21.87 -18.27
CA GLY A 49 7.25 -23.07 -18.54
C GLY A 49 7.80 -24.31 -17.85
N LEU A 50 6.91 -25.27 -17.59
CA LEU A 50 7.29 -26.62 -17.17
C LEU A 50 7.61 -27.46 -18.41
N ASN A 51 8.62 -28.31 -18.28
CA ASN A 51 9.05 -29.22 -19.33
C ASN A 51 9.32 -30.59 -18.71
N LYS A 52 8.63 -31.63 -19.19
CA LYS A 52 8.77 -33.01 -18.69
C LYS A 52 10.16 -33.60 -18.90
N GLU A 53 10.87 -33.13 -19.92
CA GLU A 53 12.25 -33.53 -20.20
C GLU A 53 13.26 -32.93 -19.21
N GLU A 54 12.89 -31.87 -18.48
CA GLU A 54 13.74 -31.29 -17.43
C GLU A 54 13.69 -32.13 -16.14
N PRO A 55 14.80 -32.17 -15.37
CA PRO A 55 14.80 -32.80 -14.06
C PRO A 55 13.91 -32.02 -13.08
N LEU A 56 13.40 -32.71 -12.06
CA LEU A 56 12.77 -32.04 -10.92
C LEU A 56 13.85 -31.19 -10.21
N LYS A 57 13.61 -29.88 -10.11
CA LYS A 57 14.48 -28.92 -9.42
C LYS A 57 13.77 -28.28 -8.25
N LEU A 58 14.51 -28.03 -7.17
CA LEU A 58 14.03 -27.25 -6.04
C LEU A 58 13.52 -25.90 -6.56
N SER A 59 12.29 -25.59 -6.19
CA SER A 59 11.54 -24.43 -6.66
C SER A 59 10.96 -23.76 -5.44
N SER A 60 11.41 -22.53 -5.20
CA SER A 60 10.92 -21.72 -4.09
C SER A 60 9.48 -21.28 -4.35
N ARG A 61 8.82 -20.74 -3.31
CA ARG A 61 7.57 -19.96 -3.44
C ARG A 61 7.68 -18.80 -4.43
N GLY A 62 8.90 -18.42 -4.78
CA GLY A 62 9.19 -17.38 -5.76
C GLY A 62 8.86 -17.78 -7.19
N HIS A 63 8.54 -19.05 -7.45
CA HIS A 63 8.19 -19.55 -8.77
C HIS A 63 6.67 -19.67 -8.91
N THR A 64 6.13 -19.24 -10.05
CA THR A 64 4.74 -19.52 -10.42
C THR A 64 4.50 -21.00 -10.64
N GLY A 65 3.23 -21.44 -10.64
CA GLY A 65 2.85 -22.77 -11.13
C GLY A 65 3.37 -23.12 -12.54
N GLY A 66 3.63 -22.11 -13.37
CA GLY A 66 4.25 -22.28 -14.71
C GLY A 66 5.79 -22.25 -14.70
N GLY A 67 6.45 -22.24 -13.56
CA GLY A 67 7.91 -22.29 -13.44
C GLY A 67 8.64 -20.96 -13.66
N ARG A 68 7.93 -19.86 -13.96
CA ARG A 68 8.52 -18.51 -14.03
C ARG A 68 8.91 -18.03 -12.62
N GLU A 69 10.12 -17.51 -12.46
CA GLU A 69 10.56 -16.84 -11.23
C GLU A 69 10.01 -15.40 -11.17
N GLU A 70 9.31 -15.06 -10.08
CA GLU A 70 8.74 -13.73 -9.80
C GLU A 70 9.44 -13.01 -8.65
N PHE A 71 10.25 -13.73 -7.87
CA PHE A 71 10.89 -13.21 -6.67
C PHE A 71 12.41 -13.46 -6.69
N PRO A 72 13.13 -12.94 -7.70
CA PRO A 72 14.57 -13.12 -7.80
C PRO A 72 15.29 -12.44 -6.63
N ALA A 73 16.49 -12.91 -6.32
CA ALA A 73 17.39 -12.20 -5.40
C ALA A 73 17.84 -10.85 -6.04
N PRO A 74 18.06 -9.81 -5.22
CA PRO A 74 18.64 -8.55 -5.70
C PRO A 74 20.01 -8.77 -6.36
N ARG A 75 20.22 -8.08 -7.47
CA ARG A 75 21.48 -7.97 -8.20
C ARG A 75 22.36 -6.88 -7.58
N GLY A 76 23.65 -6.89 -7.93
CA GLY A 76 24.62 -5.93 -7.38
C GLY A 76 24.21 -4.47 -7.53
N ARG A 77 23.52 -4.10 -8.60
CA ARG A 77 23.00 -2.73 -8.80
C ARG A 77 21.91 -2.37 -7.78
N GLU A 78 20.89 -3.21 -7.62
CA GLU A 78 19.80 -2.96 -6.67
C GLU A 78 20.33 -2.87 -5.23
N VAL A 79 21.29 -3.73 -4.88
CA VAL A 79 21.97 -3.72 -3.58
C VAL A 79 22.74 -2.42 -3.37
N ALA A 80 23.55 -2.00 -4.35
CA ALA A 80 24.36 -0.78 -4.24
C ALA A 80 23.50 0.48 -4.12
N GLU A 81 22.44 0.60 -4.93
CA GLU A 81 21.51 1.72 -4.87
C GLU A 81 20.80 1.79 -3.49
N HIS A 82 20.34 0.66 -2.96
CA HIS A 82 19.72 0.59 -1.64
C HIS A 82 20.71 0.92 -0.50
N GLN A 83 21.96 0.45 -0.59
CA GLN A 83 22.99 0.74 0.42
C GLN A 83 23.27 2.23 0.57
N GLU A 84 23.32 2.98 -0.53
CA GLU A 84 23.55 4.44 -0.48
C GLU A 84 22.37 5.17 0.17
N VAL A 85 21.14 4.78 -0.16
CA VAL A 85 19.93 5.34 0.46
C VAL A 85 19.86 4.97 1.95
N LEU A 86 20.13 3.72 2.31
CA LEU A 86 20.11 3.25 3.69
C LEU A 86 21.20 3.91 4.52
N LYS A 87 22.40 4.11 3.99
CA LYS A 87 23.49 4.85 4.64
C LYS A 87 23.07 6.29 4.95
N SER A 88 22.43 6.95 3.98
CA SER A 88 21.91 8.31 4.15
C SER A 88 20.84 8.36 5.24
N TYR A 89 19.91 7.39 5.25
CA TYR A 89 18.91 7.23 6.30
C TYR A 89 19.56 7.04 7.68
N LEU A 90 20.47 6.08 7.83
CA LEU A 90 21.07 5.74 9.12
C LEU A 90 21.91 6.88 9.70
N ASN A 91 22.55 7.70 8.86
CA ASN A 91 23.29 8.87 9.30
C ASN A 91 22.37 9.97 9.86
N GLU A 92 21.16 10.12 9.31
CA GLU A 92 20.26 11.23 9.63
C GLU A 92 19.12 10.84 10.60
N VAL A 93 18.85 9.53 10.78
CA VAL A 93 17.64 9.00 11.44
C VAL A 93 17.40 9.58 12.83
N LYS A 94 18.44 9.83 13.62
CA LYS A 94 18.30 10.41 14.97
C LYS A 94 17.70 11.82 14.91
N GLY A 95 18.20 12.66 13.99
CA GLY A 95 17.70 14.02 13.77
C GLY A 95 16.29 14.02 13.19
N ILE A 96 16.06 13.15 12.19
CA ILE A 96 14.75 12.97 11.55
C ILE A 96 13.69 12.57 12.57
N LYS A 97 13.95 11.55 13.40
CA LYS A 97 13.05 11.11 14.47
C LYS A 97 12.76 12.24 15.47
N SER A 98 13.75 13.05 15.82
CA SER A 98 13.57 14.18 16.74
C SER A 98 12.64 15.26 16.15
N ARG A 99 12.81 15.60 14.87
CA ARG A 99 11.94 16.57 14.18
C ARG A 99 10.54 16.02 13.99
N LEU A 100 10.41 14.78 13.52
CA LEU A 100 9.11 14.13 13.33
C LEU A 100 8.34 14.03 14.65
N MET A 101 9.00 13.63 15.75
CA MET A 101 8.39 13.60 17.07
C MET A 101 7.84 14.97 17.49
N SER A 102 8.52 16.06 17.11
CA SER A 102 8.05 17.42 17.40
C SER A 102 6.79 17.79 16.61
N VAL A 103 6.63 17.25 15.39
CA VAL A 103 5.40 17.39 14.59
C VAL A 103 4.29 16.53 15.20
N LEU A 104 4.55 15.25 15.44
CA LEU A 104 3.56 14.29 15.95
C LEU A 104 3.00 14.71 17.32
N LYS A 105 3.83 15.26 18.21
CA LYS A 105 3.37 15.78 19.52
C LYS A 105 2.34 16.91 19.41
N LYS A 106 2.32 17.65 18.30
CA LYS A 106 1.31 18.70 18.06
C LYS A 106 -0.01 18.14 17.55
N MET A 107 -0.05 16.90 17.07
CA MET A 107 -1.23 16.32 16.42
C MET A 107 -2.32 15.83 17.39
N ASN A 108 -2.21 16.07 18.71
CA ASN A 108 -3.21 15.76 19.76
C ASN A 108 -3.83 14.35 19.75
N SER A 109 -3.26 13.40 19.00
CA SER A 109 -3.79 12.05 18.80
C SER A 109 -2.64 11.04 18.70
N LYS A 110 -2.84 9.85 19.24
CA LYS A 110 -1.92 8.72 19.04
C LYS A 110 -2.15 8.02 17.70
N GLN A 111 -3.35 8.19 17.12
CA GLN A 111 -3.71 7.65 15.81
C GLN A 111 -3.45 8.70 14.74
N VAL A 112 -2.56 8.38 13.81
CA VAL A 112 -2.12 9.29 12.75
C VAL A 112 -2.48 8.69 11.39
N VAL A 113 -3.12 9.48 10.55
CA VAL A 113 -3.31 9.11 9.14
C VAL A 113 -2.05 9.52 8.39
N VAL A 114 -1.37 8.56 7.78
CA VAL A 114 -0.09 8.77 7.09
C VAL A 114 -0.30 8.62 5.59
N MET A 115 0.15 9.62 4.83
CA MET A 115 0.10 9.64 3.37
C MET A 115 1.47 10.02 2.81
N THR A 116 1.77 9.63 1.57
CA THR A 116 2.94 10.13 0.84
C THR A 116 2.60 10.24 -0.64
N CYS A 117 3.10 11.28 -1.30
CA CYS A 117 2.97 11.48 -2.74
C CYS A 117 3.99 12.50 -3.25
N ASN A 118 4.18 12.47 -4.57
CA ASN A 118 4.89 13.49 -5.32
C ASN A 118 3.92 14.43 -6.05
N HIS A 119 4.46 15.44 -6.72
CA HIS A 119 3.67 16.45 -7.40
C HIS A 119 2.76 15.83 -8.49
N GLY A 120 3.26 14.81 -9.19
CA GLY A 120 2.47 14.07 -10.18
C GLY A 120 1.16 13.47 -9.66
N GLN A 121 1.08 13.15 -8.36
CA GLN A 121 -0.13 12.62 -7.71
C GLN A 121 -0.86 13.66 -6.83
N SER A 122 -0.40 14.92 -6.82
CA SER A 122 -0.94 15.97 -5.97
C SER A 122 -2.42 16.28 -6.23
N GLU A 123 -2.92 16.10 -7.45
CA GLU A 123 -4.35 16.26 -7.79
C GLU A 123 -5.25 15.28 -7.02
N LEU A 124 -4.77 14.04 -6.79
CA LEU A 124 -5.50 13.06 -6.00
C LEU A 124 -5.49 13.44 -4.51
N LEU A 125 -4.37 13.97 -4.02
CA LEU A 125 -4.27 14.55 -2.68
C LEU A 125 -5.24 15.73 -2.52
N MET A 126 -5.29 16.64 -3.49
CA MET A 126 -6.26 17.75 -3.51
C MET A 126 -7.68 17.22 -3.44
N ASN A 127 -8.00 16.20 -4.24
CA ASN A 127 -9.32 15.59 -4.22
C ASN A 127 -9.66 14.97 -2.87
N PHE A 128 -8.72 14.26 -2.24
CA PHE A 128 -8.91 13.74 -0.89
C PHE A 128 -9.23 14.86 0.11
N VAL A 129 -8.44 15.95 0.11
CA VAL A 129 -8.67 17.08 1.02
C VAL A 129 -10.02 17.77 0.75
N CYS A 130 -10.30 18.09 -0.51
CA CYS A 130 -11.53 18.79 -0.89
C CYS A 130 -12.77 17.94 -0.62
N SER A 131 -12.76 16.67 -0.99
CA SER A 131 -13.87 15.75 -0.73
C SER A 131 -14.08 15.50 0.77
N SER A 132 -13.01 15.52 1.56
CA SER A 132 -13.11 15.36 3.02
C SER A 132 -13.70 16.60 3.70
N ARG A 133 -13.28 17.79 3.25
CA ARG A 133 -13.82 19.07 3.75
C ARG A 133 -15.28 19.27 3.38
N ALA A 134 -15.67 18.96 2.14
CA ALA A 134 -17.06 19.03 1.70
C ALA A 134 -17.98 18.16 2.58
N LYS A 135 -17.44 17.08 3.16
CA LYS A 135 -18.14 16.18 4.08
C LYS A 135 -17.92 16.49 5.57
N GLY A 136 -17.22 17.58 5.89
CA GLY A 136 -17.01 18.03 7.28
C GLY A 136 -16.03 17.19 8.10
N PHE A 137 -15.12 16.44 7.47
CA PHE A 137 -14.10 15.71 8.20
C PHE A 137 -12.97 16.61 8.69
N ASP A 138 -12.56 16.40 9.95
CA ASP A 138 -11.34 16.96 10.50
C ASP A 138 -10.12 16.20 9.99
N LEU A 139 -9.14 16.96 9.48
CA LEU A 139 -7.89 16.44 8.92
C LEU A 139 -6.67 16.77 9.82
N SER A 140 -6.90 17.24 11.05
CA SER A 140 -5.86 17.58 12.02
C SER A 140 -4.91 16.41 12.35
N ASN A 141 -5.39 15.16 12.21
CA ASN A 141 -4.64 13.94 12.42
C ASN A 141 -4.01 13.36 11.13
N VAL A 142 -4.11 14.07 9.99
CA VAL A 142 -3.48 13.69 8.72
C VAL A 142 -2.08 14.29 8.63
N LEU A 143 -1.10 13.42 8.44
CA LEU A 143 0.30 13.75 8.20
C LEU A 143 0.72 13.31 6.80
N LEU A 144 1.06 14.28 5.96
CA LEU A 144 1.64 14.02 4.66
C LEU A 144 3.17 14.00 4.72
N PHE A 145 3.76 12.99 4.11
CA PHE A 145 5.19 12.94 3.79
C PHE A 145 5.35 13.27 2.29
N PRO A 146 5.44 14.56 1.91
CA PRO A 146 5.67 14.93 0.53
C PRO A 146 7.07 14.48 0.11
N THR A 147 7.23 14.14 -1.18
CA THR A 147 8.54 13.74 -1.72
C THR A 147 9.24 14.87 -2.48
N ASP A 148 8.59 16.03 -2.61
CA ASP A 148 9.13 17.23 -3.25
C ASP A 148 8.55 18.49 -2.60
N VAL A 149 9.21 19.63 -2.84
CA VAL A 149 8.85 20.91 -2.22
C VAL A 149 7.50 21.41 -2.77
N GLU A 150 7.22 21.18 -4.05
CA GLU A 150 5.98 21.59 -4.68
C GLU A 150 4.75 20.94 -4.02
N THR A 151 4.84 19.65 -3.70
CA THR A 151 3.79 18.91 -2.97
C THR A 151 3.69 19.40 -1.53
N LYS A 152 4.82 19.72 -0.88
CA LYS A 152 4.82 20.30 0.48
C LYS A 152 4.03 21.62 0.50
N GLU A 153 4.37 22.55 -0.38
CA GLU A 153 3.71 23.87 -0.46
C GLU A 153 2.22 23.73 -0.76
N LEU A 154 1.86 22.86 -1.71
CA LEU A 154 0.47 22.59 -2.06
C LEU A 154 -0.30 22.01 -0.86
N ALA A 155 0.26 21.03 -0.16
CA ALA A 155 -0.39 20.40 0.99
C ALA A 155 -0.54 21.36 2.19
N GLU A 156 0.47 22.18 2.46
CA GLU A 156 0.40 23.23 3.49
C GLU A 156 -0.61 24.31 3.13
N GLY A 157 -0.67 24.73 1.86
CA GLY A 157 -1.70 25.64 1.35
C GLY A 157 -3.12 25.08 1.45
N LEU A 158 -3.25 23.75 1.32
CA LEU A 158 -4.47 23.01 1.63
C LEU A 158 -4.70 22.81 3.13
N GLY A 159 -3.83 23.28 4.03
CA GLY A 159 -3.99 23.18 5.48
C GLY A 159 -3.71 21.80 6.07
N LEU A 160 -2.95 20.95 5.38
CA LEU A 160 -2.45 19.69 5.95
C LEU A 160 -1.16 19.90 6.75
N THR A 161 -0.95 19.04 7.75
CA THR A 161 0.36 18.93 8.40
C THR A 161 1.29 18.13 7.50
N THR A 162 2.51 18.63 7.27
CA THR A 162 3.51 17.95 6.45
C THR A 162 4.79 17.61 7.24
N PHE A 163 5.51 16.61 6.77
CA PHE A 163 6.87 16.31 7.21
C PHE A 163 7.76 15.98 6.00
N TYR A 164 8.56 16.96 5.58
CA TYR A 164 9.48 16.85 4.45
C TYR A 164 10.92 16.71 4.92
N GLU A 165 11.63 15.71 4.39
CA GLU A 165 13.05 15.47 4.67
C GLU A 165 13.83 15.43 3.36
N GLU A 166 14.35 16.59 2.95
CA GLU A 166 15.03 16.79 1.67
C GLU A 166 16.12 15.75 1.41
N LYS A 167 16.98 15.45 2.39
CA LYS A 167 18.07 14.47 2.24
C LYS A 167 17.59 13.06 1.92
N LEU A 168 16.39 12.67 2.39
CA LEU A 168 15.81 11.37 2.06
C LEU A 168 15.06 11.39 0.73
N MET A 169 14.41 12.52 0.43
CA MET A 169 13.48 12.63 -0.69
C MET A 169 14.11 13.17 -1.98
N ALA A 170 15.32 13.75 -1.92
CA ALA A 170 16.01 14.35 -3.07
C ALA A 170 16.22 13.38 -4.25
N SER A 171 16.25 12.07 -4.00
CA SER A 171 16.40 11.06 -5.04
C SER A 171 15.07 10.64 -5.70
N VAL A 172 13.93 11.05 -5.11
CA VAL A 172 12.57 10.70 -5.56
C VAL A 172 12.15 11.65 -6.70
N PRO A 173 11.65 11.11 -7.82
CA PRO A 173 11.22 11.94 -8.95
C PRO A 173 9.94 12.73 -8.67
N LYS A 174 9.82 13.92 -9.28
CA LYS A 174 8.66 14.82 -9.16
C LYS A 174 7.45 14.38 -9.99
N THR A 175 7.68 13.70 -11.11
CA THR A 175 6.64 13.21 -12.03
C THR A 175 6.05 11.90 -11.54
N GLU A 176 4.79 11.63 -11.86
CA GLU A 176 4.17 10.33 -11.60
C GLU A 176 4.89 9.17 -12.31
N ALA A 177 4.75 7.97 -11.76
CA ALA A 177 5.09 6.75 -12.48
C ALA A 177 4.11 6.54 -13.64
N GLU A 178 4.63 6.23 -14.82
CA GLU A 178 3.80 5.96 -16.01
C GLU A 178 3.18 4.56 -15.91
N ILE A 179 3.92 3.60 -15.34
CA ILE A 179 3.53 2.19 -15.26
C ILE A 179 3.80 1.66 -13.84
N TYR A 180 2.87 0.84 -13.32
CA TYR A 180 3.07 0.15 -12.05
C TYR A 180 4.35 -0.72 -12.07
N GLY A 181 5.26 -0.47 -11.12
CA GLY A 181 6.50 -1.21 -10.99
C GLY A 181 7.69 -0.67 -11.78
N ASP A 182 7.64 0.54 -12.33
CA ASP A 182 8.82 1.18 -12.95
C ASP A 182 9.82 1.73 -11.90
N ILE A 183 10.96 2.24 -12.37
CA ILE A 183 12.03 2.79 -11.49
C ILE A 183 11.56 4.06 -10.75
N PHE A 184 10.61 4.82 -11.31
CA PHE A 184 10.03 5.99 -10.65
C PHE A 184 9.14 5.54 -9.48
N PHE A 185 8.34 4.50 -9.70
CA PHE A 185 7.47 3.86 -8.74
C PHE A 185 8.25 3.31 -7.55
N THR A 186 9.36 2.58 -7.76
CA THR A 186 10.11 1.98 -6.65
C THR A 186 10.73 3.01 -5.71
N LYS A 187 11.14 4.18 -6.23
CA LYS A 187 11.64 5.29 -5.41
C LYS A 187 10.55 5.91 -4.52
N ILE A 188 9.34 6.10 -5.06
CA ILE A 188 8.18 6.55 -4.26
C ILE A 188 7.80 5.48 -3.23
N MET A 189 7.90 4.19 -3.59
CA MET A 189 7.66 3.10 -2.65
C MET A 189 8.64 3.07 -1.48
N PHE A 190 9.89 3.53 -1.68
CA PHE A 190 10.81 3.70 -0.56
C PHE A 190 10.34 4.80 0.41
N ALA A 191 9.81 5.92 -0.10
CA ALA A 191 9.21 6.96 0.75
C ALA A 191 8.04 6.41 1.59
N LYS A 192 7.23 5.54 1.00
CA LYS A 192 6.13 4.81 1.68
C LYS A 192 6.63 3.91 2.81
N ILE A 193 7.76 3.22 2.63
CA ILE A 193 8.39 2.46 3.72
C ILE A 193 8.83 3.40 4.84
N VAL A 194 9.56 4.46 4.49
CA VAL A 194 10.17 5.39 5.46
C VAL A 194 9.09 6.06 6.32
N CYS A 195 8.02 6.57 5.73
CA CYS A 195 6.98 7.28 6.50
C CYS A 195 6.29 6.35 7.52
N VAL A 196 5.95 5.12 7.10
CA VAL A 196 5.30 4.13 7.97
C VAL A 196 6.25 3.65 9.05
N GLN A 197 7.50 3.34 8.68
CA GLN A 197 8.52 2.89 9.60
C GLN A 197 8.79 3.95 10.67
N LEU A 198 9.01 5.21 10.28
CA LEU A 198 9.33 6.29 11.23
C LEU A 198 8.20 6.52 12.22
N VAL A 199 6.94 6.62 11.76
CA VAL A 199 5.79 6.87 12.63
C VAL A 199 5.56 5.70 13.58
N ASN A 200 5.62 4.45 13.10
CA ASN A 200 5.43 3.27 13.93
C ASN A 200 6.55 3.08 14.97
N GLU A 201 7.79 3.31 14.56
CA GLU A 201 8.98 3.23 15.41
C GLU A 201 8.95 4.29 16.54
N LEU A 202 8.27 5.43 16.32
CA LEU A 202 8.03 6.45 17.35
C LEU A 202 6.85 6.13 18.28
N GLY A 203 6.16 4.99 18.10
CA GLY A 203 5.13 4.49 19.00
C GLY A 203 3.70 4.95 18.68
N TYR A 204 3.46 5.51 17.49
CA TYR A 204 2.13 5.94 17.05
C TYR A 204 1.41 4.83 16.28
N ASP A 205 0.12 4.69 16.55
CA ASP A 205 -0.75 3.87 15.72
C ASP A 205 -0.98 4.64 14.42
N LEU A 206 -0.92 3.98 13.27
CA LEU A 206 -1.04 4.66 11.99
C LEU A 206 -2.05 3.99 11.08
N LEU A 207 -2.82 4.81 10.36
CA LEU A 207 -3.55 4.41 9.18
C LEU A 207 -2.75 4.91 7.97
N PHE A 208 -2.09 4.00 7.27
CA PHE A 208 -1.50 4.36 5.98
C PHE A 208 -2.60 4.33 4.91
N MET A 209 -2.64 5.37 4.09
CA MET A 209 -3.47 5.42 2.90
C MET A 209 -2.74 6.07 1.72
N ASP A 210 -2.93 5.52 0.52
CA ASP A 210 -2.59 6.19 -0.72
C ASP A 210 -3.52 7.41 -0.94
N VAL A 211 -3.11 8.35 -1.78
CA VAL A 211 -3.85 9.62 -2.03
C VAL A 211 -5.09 9.44 -2.92
N ASP A 212 -5.32 8.25 -3.45
CA ASP A 212 -6.45 7.88 -4.30
C ASP A 212 -7.60 7.24 -3.51
N ILE A 213 -7.84 7.75 -2.31
CA ILE A 213 -8.90 7.32 -1.41
C ILE A 213 -9.75 8.52 -1.02
N VAL A 214 -11.07 8.29 -0.91
CA VAL A 214 -12.03 9.28 -0.39
C VAL A 214 -12.75 8.72 0.83
N TRP A 215 -13.12 9.60 1.76
CA TRP A 215 -13.84 9.23 2.98
C TRP A 215 -15.35 9.43 2.83
N TYR A 216 -16.09 8.51 3.45
CA TYR A 216 -17.52 8.57 3.71
C TYR A 216 -17.80 8.59 5.21
N ARG A 217 -16.90 8.03 6.01
CA ARG A 217 -16.85 8.10 7.48
C ARG A 217 -15.38 8.12 7.91
N ASN A 218 -15.09 8.58 9.12
CA ASN A 218 -13.73 8.53 9.65
C ASN A 218 -13.28 7.07 9.86
N PRO A 219 -12.31 6.53 9.09
CA PRO A 219 -11.88 5.14 9.21
C PRO A 219 -11.24 4.80 10.55
N ILE A 220 -10.69 5.79 11.27
CA ILE A 220 -10.10 5.57 12.60
C ILE A 220 -11.15 5.06 13.59
N ASP A 221 -12.40 5.49 13.49
CA ASP A 221 -13.48 5.06 14.38
C ASP A 221 -13.68 3.53 14.35
N TYR A 222 -13.53 2.92 13.17
CA TYR A 222 -13.61 1.47 13.03
C TYR A 222 -12.46 0.79 13.78
N PHE A 223 -11.22 1.25 13.54
CA PHE A 223 -10.03 0.62 14.10
C PHE A 223 -9.88 0.86 15.60
N MET A 224 -10.50 1.91 16.13
CA MET A 224 -10.50 2.21 17.57
C MET A 224 -11.70 1.61 18.32
N ASN A 225 -12.62 0.95 17.62
CA ASN A 225 -13.74 0.29 18.26
C ASN A 225 -13.27 -0.92 19.09
N LYS A 226 -13.33 -0.76 20.42
CA LYS A 226 -12.92 -1.77 21.41
C LYS A 226 -13.84 -3.00 21.44
N SER A 227 -15.05 -2.91 20.88
CA SER A 227 -15.97 -4.06 20.80
C SER A 227 -15.58 -5.06 19.71
N LEU A 228 -14.69 -4.68 18.79
CA LEU A 228 -14.22 -5.54 17.71
C LEU A 228 -12.95 -6.31 18.10
N PRO A 229 -12.71 -7.50 17.53
CA PRO A 229 -11.44 -8.20 17.70
C PRO A 229 -10.24 -7.35 17.28
N GLN A 230 -9.21 -7.35 18.12
CA GLN A 230 -8.02 -6.52 17.95
C GLN A 230 -6.89 -7.33 17.29
N PHE A 231 -6.39 -6.82 16.16
CA PHE A 231 -5.23 -7.34 15.42
C PHE A 231 -4.06 -6.35 15.47
N ASP A 232 -2.84 -6.79 15.20
CA ASP A 232 -1.71 -5.87 15.13
C ASP A 232 -1.79 -5.00 13.87
N ILE A 233 -2.25 -5.60 12.76
CA ILE A 233 -2.38 -4.92 11.47
C ILE A 233 -3.67 -5.33 10.76
N TYR A 234 -4.35 -4.36 10.14
CA TYR A 234 -5.51 -4.57 9.27
C TYR A 234 -5.20 -4.10 7.86
N PHE A 235 -5.59 -4.89 6.87
CA PHE A 235 -5.45 -4.56 5.45
C PHE A 235 -6.79 -4.64 4.73
N GLN A 236 -6.99 -3.73 3.78
CA GLN A 236 -7.91 -3.97 2.69
C GLN A 236 -7.42 -5.16 1.85
N ASP A 237 -8.34 -5.96 1.32
CA ASP A 237 -8.01 -7.01 0.35
C ASP A 237 -7.80 -6.40 -1.04
N ASP A 238 -6.72 -6.78 -1.70
CA ASP A 238 -6.41 -6.35 -3.06
C ASP A 238 -7.39 -6.92 -4.10
N GLY A 239 -8.05 -8.04 -3.81
CA GLY A 239 -8.93 -8.76 -4.71
C GLY A 239 -8.20 -9.69 -5.68
N SER A 240 -6.89 -9.49 -5.89
CA SER A 240 -6.06 -10.37 -6.71
C SER A 240 -5.79 -11.68 -5.98
N ARG A 241 -5.77 -12.80 -6.72
CA ARG A 241 -5.50 -14.14 -6.18
C ARG A 241 -4.32 -14.82 -6.87
N GLN A 242 -3.47 -14.01 -7.51
CA GLN A 242 -2.20 -14.50 -8.07
C GLN A 242 -1.28 -14.95 -6.93
N GLU A 243 -0.47 -16.00 -7.18
CA GLU A 243 0.43 -16.59 -6.19
C GLU A 243 1.36 -15.55 -5.55
N ARG A 244 1.82 -14.54 -6.31
CA ARG A 244 2.65 -13.44 -5.81
C ARG A 244 2.04 -12.56 -4.72
N TYR A 245 0.72 -12.62 -4.53
CA TYR A 245 0.04 -11.89 -3.45
C TYR A 245 -0.42 -12.82 -2.31
N ALA A 246 -0.16 -14.12 -2.40
CA ALA A 246 -0.49 -15.06 -1.34
C ALA A 246 0.42 -14.90 -0.09
N PRO A 247 -0.04 -15.29 1.11
CA PRO A 247 -1.37 -15.81 1.41
C PRO A 247 -2.42 -14.72 1.63
N TYR A 248 -1.99 -13.48 1.85
CA TYR A 248 -2.85 -12.44 2.40
C TYR A 248 -3.68 -11.72 1.35
N SER A 249 -3.16 -11.54 0.13
CA SER A 249 -3.68 -10.59 -0.85
C SER A 249 -3.89 -9.21 -0.22
N ALA A 250 -3.00 -8.81 0.69
CA ALA A 250 -3.11 -7.56 1.42
C ALA A 250 -2.79 -6.39 0.49
N ASN A 251 -3.74 -5.47 0.32
CA ASN A 251 -3.52 -4.26 -0.44
C ASN A 251 -2.67 -3.28 0.38
N SER A 252 -1.55 -2.83 -0.16
CA SER A 252 -0.65 -1.93 0.55
C SER A 252 -1.04 -0.45 0.45
N GLY A 253 -2.14 -0.11 -0.22
CA GLY A 253 -2.65 1.26 -0.35
C GLY A 253 -3.63 1.69 0.75
N PHE A 254 -4.12 0.76 1.57
CA PHE A 254 -4.94 1.09 2.74
C PHE A 254 -4.77 0.05 3.86
N TYR A 255 -4.13 0.45 4.97
CA TYR A 255 -3.93 -0.44 6.11
C TYR A 255 -3.68 0.30 7.43
N PHE A 256 -4.19 -0.28 8.52
CA PHE A 256 -4.03 0.23 9.88
C PHE A 256 -3.05 -0.63 10.67
N VAL A 257 -2.14 0.01 11.40
CA VAL A 257 -1.09 -0.61 12.20
C VAL A 257 -1.17 -0.09 13.63
N ARG A 258 -1.23 -1.01 14.61
CA ARG A 258 -1.03 -0.67 16.01
C ARG A 258 0.45 -0.69 16.35
N ALA A 259 0.97 0.36 16.96
CA ALA A 259 2.36 0.39 17.38
C ALA A 259 2.63 -0.59 18.51
N ASN A 260 3.46 -1.59 18.24
CA ASN A 260 4.00 -2.51 19.23
C ASN A 260 5.37 -3.06 18.77
N PRO A 261 6.12 -3.76 19.65
CA PRO A 261 7.46 -4.25 19.29
C PRO A 261 7.51 -5.12 18.03
N ARG A 262 6.45 -5.89 17.71
CA ARG A 262 6.40 -6.73 16.51
C ARG A 262 6.24 -5.90 15.24
N THR A 263 5.34 -4.91 15.24
CA THR A 263 5.15 -4.04 14.06
C THR A 263 6.36 -3.14 13.85
N GLN A 264 6.99 -2.65 14.93
CA GLN A 264 8.20 -1.84 14.84
C GLN A 264 9.34 -2.63 14.20
N HIS A 265 9.51 -3.88 14.65
CA HIS A 265 10.50 -4.78 14.05
C HIS A 265 10.15 -5.12 12.59
N LEU A 266 8.87 -5.32 12.25
CA LEU A 266 8.41 -5.58 10.88
C LEU A 266 8.80 -4.45 9.94
N PHE A 267 8.43 -3.21 10.26
CA PHE A 267 8.70 -2.08 9.38
C PHE A 267 10.19 -1.70 9.33
N ARG A 268 10.95 -1.97 10.39
CA ARG A 268 12.42 -1.86 10.35
C ARG A 268 13.04 -2.90 9.41
N HIS A 269 12.56 -4.13 9.43
CA HIS A 269 13.02 -5.17 8.51
C HIS A 269 12.62 -4.82 7.07
N LEU A 270 11.39 -4.34 6.85
CA LEU A 270 10.96 -3.85 5.53
C LEU A 270 11.88 -2.74 5.00
N LEU A 271 12.31 -1.80 5.85
CA LEU A 271 13.31 -0.78 5.50
C LEU A 271 14.65 -1.40 5.09
N TYR A 272 15.14 -2.41 5.82
CA TYR A 272 16.41 -3.06 5.47
C TYR A 272 16.31 -3.91 4.19
N SER A 273 15.14 -4.44 3.88
CA SER A 273 14.85 -5.18 2.64
C SER A 273 14.43 -4.30 1.45
N GLY A 274 14.79 -3.01 1.47
CA GLY A 274 14.42 -2.06 0.41
C GLY A 274 14.99 -2.40 -0.98
N ASP A 275 16.09 -3.15 -1.06
CA ASP A 275 16.63 -3.69 -2.31
C ASP A 275 15.65 -4.64 -3.02
N LEU A 276 14.83 -5.39 -2.27
CA LEU A 276 13.77 -6.23 -2.82
C LEU A 276 12.66 -5.41 -3.50
N LEU A 277 12.47 -4.14 -3.15
CA LEU A 277 11.51 -3.28 -3.87
C LEU A 277 11.89 -3.13 -5.33
N ASN A 278 13.17 -2.94 -5.61
CA ASN A 278 13.70 -2.80 -6.96
C ASN A 278 13.77 -4.15 -7.67
N ALA A 279 14.15 -5.22 -6.95
CA ALA A 279 14.22 -6.56 -7.53
C ALA A 279 12.83 -7.10 -7.94
N TRP A 280 11.79 -6.83 -7.14
CA TRP A 280 10.43 -7.36 -7.34
C TRP A 280 9.47 -6.32 -7.93
N ASN A 281 9.91 -5.07 -8.05
CA ASN A 281 9.12 -3.95 -8.53
C ASN A 281 7.79 -3.77 -7.77
N SER A 282 7.76 -4.13 -6.47
CA SER A 282 6.52 -4.11 -5.70
C SER A 282 6.73 -4.03 -4.18
N HIS A 283 6.32 -2.92 -3.59
CA HIS A 283 6.17 -2.77 -2.14
C HIS A 283 5.22 -3.79 -1.52
N GLN A 284 4.08 -4.00 -2.16
CA GLN A 284 3.04 -4.89 -1.67
C GLN A 284 3.55 -6.33 -1.50
N GLN A 285 4.33 -6.82 -2.46
CA GLN A 285 4.86 -8.18 -2.43
C GLN A 285 5.91 -8.37 -1.32
N VAL A 286 6.83 -7.41 -1.15
CA VAL A 286 7.82 -7.45 -0.05
C VAL A 286 7.12 -7.43 1.31
N LEU A 287 6.14 -6.54 1.48
CA LEU A 287 5.37 -6.45 2.72
C LEU A 287 4.60 -7.76 3.01
N ILE A 288 3.91 -8.35 2.01
CA ILE A 288 3.19 -9.62 2.18
C ILE A 288 4.15 -10.75 2.59
N ALA A 289 5.33 -10.83 1.97
CA ALA A 289 6.33 -11.84 2.29
C ALA A 289 6.80 -11.73 3.76
N LEU A 290 7.03 -10.51 4.24
CA LEU A 290 7.41 -10.26 5.64
C LEU A 290 6.24 -10.45 6.61
N LEU A 291 5.01 -10.10 6.24
CA LEU A 291 3.83 -10.37 7.07
C LEU A 291 3.67 -11.86 7.35
N ALA A 292 3.88 -12.72 6.35
CA ALA A 292 3.78 -14.16 6.50
C ALA A 292 4.86 -14.69 7.46
N GLU A 293 6.10 -14.21 7.30
CA GLU A 293 7.22 -14.55 8.19
C GLU A 293 6.93 -14.13 9.63
N TYR A 294 6.48 -12.90 9.86
CA TYR A 294 6.23 -12.38 11.21
C TYR A 294 5.00 -12.99 11.87
N ASN A 295 3.99 -13.35 11.09
CA ASN A 295 2.85 -14.12 11.58
C ASN A 295 3.31 -15.49 12.08
N SER A 296 4.09 -16.21 11.27
CA SER A 296 4.58 -17.56 11.59
C SER A 296 5.59 -17.56 12.74
N LEU A 297 6.60 -16.69 12.68
CA LEU A 297 7.73 -16.70 13.61
C LEU A 297 7.45 -15.94 14.92
N MET A 298 6.73 -14.81 14.84
CA MET A 298 6.58 -13.88 15.96
C MET A 298 5.14 -13.78 16.49
N GLY A 299 4.19 -14.48 15.87
CA GLY A 299 2.78 -14.42 16.25
C GLY A 299 2.11 -13.08 15.95
N LEU A 300 2.59 -12.35 14.93
CA LEU A 300 1.96 -11.11 14.48
C LEU A 300 0.52 -11.37 14.03
N LYS A 301 -0.46 -10.68 14.61
CA LYS A 301 -1.88 -10.85 14.28
C LYS A 301 -2.24 -9.96 13.10
N VAL A 302 -2.46 -10.56 11.93
CA VAL A 302 -2.81 -9.85 10.69
C VAL A 302 -4.28 -10.13 10.34
N LYS A 303 -5.04 -9.08 10.07
CA LYS A 303 -6.40 -9.18 9.52
C LYS A 303 -6.43 -8.60 8.11
N VAL A 304 -6.79 -9.41 7.14
CA VAL A 304 -7.23 -8.93 5.83
C VAL A 304 -8.75 -9.01 5.80
N PHE A 305 -9.41 -7.94 5.36
CA PHE A 305 -10.85 -7.97 5.15
C PHE A 305 -11.21 -8.90 3.99
N ALA A 306 -12.46 -9.34 3.90
CA ALA A 306 -12.90 -10.05 2.69
C ALA A 306 -12.98 -9.04 1.53
N LYS A 307 -12.59 -9.43 0.32
CA LYS A 307 -12.70 -8.56 -0.88
C LYS A 307 -14.13 -8.13 -1.19
N GLU A 308 -15.12 -8.86 -0.69
CA GLU A 308 -16.55 -8.57 -0.81
C GLU A 308 -17.06 -7.57 0.24
N THR A 309 -16.21 -7.16 1.20
CA THR A 309 -16.64 -6.21 2.24
C THR A 309 -17.04 -4.87 1.63
N GLU A 310 -18.23 -4.39 2.01
CA GLU A 310 -18.66 -3.03 1.66
C GLU A 310 -18.08 -1.98 2.62
N LEU A 311 -17.39 -2.36 3.70
CA LEU A 311 -16.85 -1.38 4.67
C LEU A 311 -15.66 -0.58 4.10
N PHE A 312 -14.84 -1.23 3.28
CA PHE A 312 -13.62 -0.66 2.70
C PHE A 312 -13.51 -1.05 1.21
N PRO A 313 -14.46 -0.63 0.36
CA PRO A 313 -14.46 -0.97 -1.05
C PRO A 313 -13.21 -0.46 -1.78
N GLY A 314 -12.76 -1.28 -2.73
CA GLY A 314 -11.59 -1.00 -3.57
C GLY A 314 -11.87 -1.26 -5.04
N GLY A 315 -10.80 -1.23 -5.85
CA GLY A 315 -10.86 -1.42 -7.30
C GLY A 315 -11.51 -2.73 -7.74
N TRP A 316 -11.35 -3.83 -6.99
CA TRP A 316 -12.01 -5.10 -7.32
C TRP A 316 -13.55 -4.96 -7.30
N LEU A 317 -14.12 -4.37 -6.24
CA LEU A 317 -15.56 -4.09 -6.16
C LEU A 317 -15.98 -3.15 -7.28
N TYR A 318 -15.22 -2.09 -7.53
CA TYR A 318 -15.49 -1.13 -8.61
C TYR A 318 -15.61 -1.79 -9.99
N HIS A 319 -14.64 -2.63 -10.34
CA HIS A 319 -14.56 -3.23 -11.67
C HIS A 319 -15.38 -4.52 -11.83
N ARG A 320 -15.65 -5.26 -10.75
CA ARG A 320 -16.25 -6.60 -10.82
C ARG A 320 -17.64 -6.68 -10.19
N GLN A 321 -18.03 -5.75 -9.31
CA GLN A 321 -19.29 -5.80 -8.56
C GLN A 321 -20.15 -4.56 -8.82
N LYS A 322 -20.62 -4.41 -10.07
CA LYS A 322 -21.37 -3.20 -10.50
C LYS A 322 -22.63 -2.95 -9.68
N ASN A 323 -23.36 -4.00 -9.30
CA ASN A 323 -24.60 -3.85 -8.54
C ASN A 323 -24.33 -3.31 -7.14
N GLU A 324 -23.30 -3.82 -6.47
CA GLU A 324 -22.92 -3.32 -5.14
C GLU A 324 -22.39 -1.89 -5.21
N MET A 325 -21.62 -1.55 -6.22
CA MET A 325 -21.20 -0.17 -6.43
C MET A 325 -22.36 0.79 -6.65
N LYS A 326 -23.40 0.37 -7.39
CA LYS A 326 -24.62 1.17 -7.56
C LYS A 326 -25.36 1.37 -6.24
N ARG A 327 -25.41 0.35 -5.36
CA ARG A 327 -25.97 0.50 -4.01
C ARG A 327 -25.14 1.48 -3.16
N ILE A 328 -23.82 1.35 -3.18
CA ILE A 328 -22.89 2.27 -2.52
C ILE A 328 -23.13 3.71 -2.99
N MET A 329 -23.21 3.93 -4.31
CA MET A 329 -23.43 5.27 -4.89
C MET A 329 -24.81 5.86 -4.57
N LYS A 330 -25.82 5.03 -4.31
CA LYS A 330 -27.14 5.46 -3.83
C LYS A 330 -27.18 5.79 -2.33
N GLY A 331 -26.07 5.59 -1.61
CA GLY A 331 -26.02 5.77 -0.16
C GLY A 331 -26.64 4.61 0.63
N GLU A 332 -26.85 3.45 -0.01
CA GLU A 332 -27.44 2.26 0.62
C GLU A 332 -26.36 1.36 1.30
N SER A 333 -25.24 1.94 1.71
CA SER A 333 -24.09 1.24 2.28
C SER A 333 -23.47 2.02 3.45
N ASN A 334 -22.85 1.29 4.37
CA ASN A 334 -22.21 1.83 5.57
C ASN A 334 -20.67 1.94 5.44
N LEU A 335 -20.17 2.15 4.22
CA LEU A 335 -18.75 2.23 3.94
C LEU A 335 -18.04 3.35 4.73
N TYR A 336 -16.76 3.12 5.04
CA TYR A 336 -15.90 4.14 5.63
C TYR A 336 -15.14 4.93 4.56
N ILE A 337 -14.60 4.22 3.57
CA ILE A 337 -13.76 4.79 2.53
C ILE A 337 -14.07 4.14 1.19
N PHE A 338 -13.70 4.80 0.10
CA PHE A 338 -13.56 4.15 -1.20
C PHE A 338 -12.14 4.36 -1.72
N HIS A 339 -11.46 3.28 -2.11
CA HIS A 339 -10.10 3.30 -2.64
C HIS A 339 -10.08 2.99 -4.14
N MET A 340 -9.60 3.92 -4.97
CA MET A 340 -9.50 3.76 -6.42
C MET A 340 -8.26 2.95 -6.86
N SER A 341 -8.13 1.75 -6.31
CA SER A 341 -7.11 0.78 -6.74
C SER A 341 -7.48 0.12 -8.08
N TRP A 342 -6.60 -0.73 -8.62
CA TRP A 342 -6.81 -1.45 -9.90
C TRP A 342 -7.00 -0.55 -11.13
N THR A 343 -6.33 0.60 -11.13
CA THR A 343 -6.40 1.54 -12.25
C THR A 343 -5.07 1.57 -13.01
N GLU A 344 -5.16 1.68 -14.33
CA GLU A 344 -4.00 1.69 -15.23
C GLU A 344 -3.09 2.91 -15.02
N ASN A 345 -3.65 4.10 -14.87
CA ASN A 345 -2.89 5.35 -14.75
C ASN A 345 -3.69 6.44 -13.99
N LYS A 346 -3.03 7.55 -13.65
CA LYS A 346 -3.64 8.68 -12.93
C LYS A 346 -4.89 9.22 -13.61
N ARG A 347 -4.85 9.43 -14.93
CA ARG A 347 -5.97 10.01 -15.70
C ARG A 347 -7.24 9.17 -15.57
N ASN A 348 -7.13 7.85 -15.64
CA ASN A 348 -8.27 6.96 -15.42
C ASN A 348 -8.83 7.09 -13.99
N LYS A 349 -7.99 7.30 -12.96
CA LYS A 349 -8.47 7.52 -11.58
C LYS A 349 -9.33 8.79 -11.48
N LEU A 350 -8.89 9.88 -12.11
CA LEU A 350 -9.66 11.14 -12.18
C LEU A 350 -11.04 10.90 -12.82
N ASN A 351 -11.06 10.25 -13.98
CA ASN A 351 -12.30 9.93 -14.67
C ASN A 351 -13.22 9.04 -13.83
N PHE A 352 -12.66 8.04 -13.13
CA PHE A 352 -13.46 7.18 -12.25
C PHE A 352 -14.01 7.94 -11.05
N PHE A 353 -13.27 8.86 -10.44
CA PHE A 353 -13.78 9.71 -9.38
C PHE A 353 -14.90 10.64 -9.86
N GLN A 354 -14.77 11.22 -11.06
CA GLN A 354 -15.86 11.99 -11.67
C GLN A 354 -17.09 11.12 -11.98
N GLN A 355 -16.88 9.90 -12.47
CA GLN A 355 -17.95 8.94 -12.77
C GLN A 355 -18.78 8.59 -11.51
N ILE A 356 -18.11 8.39 -10.36
CA ILE A 356 -18.79 8.04 -9.10
C ILE A 356 -19.19 9.25 -8.25
N GLY A 357 -19.04 10.48 -8.77
CA GLY A 357 -19.37 11.71 -8.06
C GLY A 357 -18.53 11.93 -6.80
N GLN A 358 -17.22 11.67 -6.90
CA GLN A 358 -16.26 11.83 -5.82
C GLN A 358 -15.05 12.70 -6.22
N TRP A 359 -15.22 13.55 -7.23
CA TRP A 359 -14.21 14.53 -7.65
C TRP A 359 -14.60 15.94 -7.21
N TYR A 360 -13.80 16.60 -6.38
CA TYR A 360 -14.13 17.87 -5.73
C TYR A 360 -13.13 19.00 -6.03
N VAL A 361 -12.27 18.83 -7.03
CA VAL A 361 -11.24 19.82 -7.39
C VAL A 361 -11.71 20.65 -8.59
N GLN A 362 -11.57 21.97 -8.48
CA GLN A 362 -11.83 22.90 -9.58
C GLN A 362 -10.85 22.68 -10.75
N GLU A 363 -11.37 22.75 -11.98
CA GLU A 363 -10.57 22.53 -13.19
C GLU A 363 -9.39 23.50 -13.32
N THR A 364 -9.56 24.74 -12.85
CA THR A 364 -8.51 25.77 -12.84
C THR A 364 -7.30 25.42 -11.99
N CYS A 365 -7.44 24.51 -11.02
CA CYS A 365 -6.36 24.06 -10.15
C CYS A 365 -5.68 22.77 -10.61
N ILE A 366 -6.19 22.11 -11.65
CA ILE A 366 -5.63 20.85 -12.17
C ILE A 366 -4.33 21.15 -12.93
N GLY A 367 -3.27 20.36 -12.67
CA GLY A 367 -1.96 20.50 -13.32
C GLY A 367 -1.21 21.80 -13.01
N LYS A 368 -1.54 22.49 -11.92
CA LYS A 368 -0.92 23.78 -11.54
C LYS A 368 0.02 23.65 -10.35
N HIS A 369 1.06 24.49 -10.33
CA HIS A 369 1.88 24.67 -9.14
C HIS A 369 1.20 25.61 -8.15
N TYR A 370 1.60 25.54 -6.87
CA TYR A 370 1.05 26.38 -5.81
C TYR A 370 1.05 27.88 -6.19
N ASN A 371 2.19 28.39 -6.64
CA ASN A 371 2.35 29.80 -7.02
C ASN A 371 1.48 30.21 -8.21
N ASP A 372 1.17 29.30 -9.13
CA ASP A 372 0.29 29.56 -10.28
C ASP A 372 -1.17 29.70 -9.86
N ILE A 373 -1.55 29.07 -8.74
CA ILE A 373 -2.92 29.11 -8.22
C ILE A 373 -3.14 30.36 -7.37
N VAL A 374 -2.18 30.69 -6.50
CA VAL A 374 -2.31 31.84 -5.59
C VAL A 374 -1.87 33.17 -6.20
N GLY A 375 -1.20 33.14 -7.37
CA GLY A 375 -0.79 34.36 -8.09
C GLY A 375 0.16 35.27 -7.30
N GLY A 376 0.89 34.72 -6.32
CA GLY A 376 1.76 35.46 -5.40
C GLY A 376 1.04 36.12 -4.20
N ASP A 377 -0.29 35.99 -4.09
CA ASP A 377 -1.05 36.48 -2.93
C ASP A 377 -1.18 35.37 -1.87
N SER A 378 -0.34 35.45 -0.84
CA SER A 378 -0.31 34.48 0.27
C SER A 378 -1.54 34.52 1.18
N THR A 379 -2.49 35.43 0.95
CA THR A 379 -3.75 35.51 1.71
C THR A 379 -4.86 34.62 1.14
N VAL A 380 -4.71 34.12 -0.09
CA VAL A 380 -5.69 33.23 -0.72
C VAL A 380 -5.57 31.82 -0.13
N SER A 381 -6.61 31.35 0.57
CA SER A 381 -6.66 29.95 0.99
C SER A 381 -6.84 29.06 -0.23
N LEU A 382 -5.86 28.19 -0.50
CA LEU A 382 -5.96 27.22 -1.59
C LEU A 382 -7.22 26.36 -1.48
N SER A 383 -7.65 26.09 -0.24
CA SER A 383 -8.87 25.37 0.04
C SER A 383 -10.13 26.07 -0.47
N THR A 384 -10.23 27.40 -0.33
CA THR A 384 -11.41 28.15 -0.80
C THR A 384 -11.39 28.34 -2.30
N HIS A 385 -10.21 28.33 -2.92
CA HIS A 385 -10.07 28.51 -4.37
C HIS A 385 -10.21 27.19 -5.15
N CYS A 386 -9.69 26.07 -4.63
CA CYS A 386 -9.64 24.82 -5.39
C CYS A 386 -10.69 23.79 -5.02
N CYS A 387 -11.29 23.87 -3.83
CA CYS A 387 -12.29 22.89 -3.40
C CYS A 387 -13.70 23.30 -3.79
N LEU A 388 -14.44 22.37 -4.36
CA LEU A 388 -15.88 22.48 -4.63
C LEU A 388 -16.70 21.98 -3.44
N ALA A 389 -17.87 22.58 -3.23
CA ALA A 389 -18.84 22.09 -2.25
C ALA A 389 -19.53 20.80 -2.73
N GLU A 390 -19.84 20.74 -4.03
CA GLU A 390 -20.46 19.59 -4.69
C GLU A 390 -19.48 18.92 -5.67
N PRO A 391 -19.57 17.60 -5.87
CA PRO A 391 -18.66 16.91 -6.77
C PRO A 391 -18.94 17.23 -8.24
N VAL A 392 -17.88 17.25 -9.04
CA VAL A 392 -17.98 17.18 -10.50
C VAL A 392 -18.39 15.77 -10.89
N VAL A 393 -19.54 15.65 -11.56
CA VAL A 393 -20.06 14.38 -12.07
C VAL A 393 -20.00 14.37 -13.58
N THR A 394 -19.17 13.48 -14.13
CA THR A 394 -19.04 13.29 -15.59
C THR A 394 -19.11 11.80 -15.91
N CYS A 395 -20.04 11.42 -16.78
CA CYS A 395 -20.18 10.04 -17.26
C CYS A 395 -19.12 9.74 -18.33
N HIS A 396 -18.06 9.02 -17.94
CA HIS A 396 -16.96 8.63 -18.84
C HIS A 396 -17.13 7.22 -19.41
N TYR A 397 -17.76 6.32 -18.65
CA TYR A 397 -17.79 4.90 -18.99
C TYR A 397 -19.19 4.32 -18.85
N ARG A 398 -19.73 3.78 -19.96
CA ARG A 398 -21.05 3.13 -19.97
C ARG A 398 -21.07 1.79 -19.25
N ASP A 399 -19.92 1.13 -19.15
CA ASP A 399 -19.79 -0.18 -18.54
C ASP A 399 -19.39 -0.11 -17.06
N LYS A 400 -19.16 1.06 -16.50
CA LYS A 400 -18.85 1.26 -15.08
C LYS A 400 -20.11 1.73 -14.31
N PRO A 401 -20.11 1.60 -12.98
CA PRO A 401 -21.23 2.00 -12.13
C PRO A 401 -21.77 3.40 -12.40
#